data_AF-A0A0R1QLK1-F1
#
_entry.id   AF-A0A0R1QLK1-F1
#
_cell.length_a   1.000
_cell.length_b   1.000
_cell.length_c   1.000
_cell.angle_alpha   90.00
_cell.angle_beta   90.00
_cell.angle_gamma   90.00
#
_symmetry.space_group_name_H-M   'P 1'
#
loop_
_entity.id
_entity.type
_entity.pdbx_description
1 polymer ?
#
loop_
_entity_poly.entity_id
_entity_poly.type
_entity_poly.pdbx_seq_one_letter_code
_entity_poly.pdbx_strand_id
1 'polypeptide(L)'
;MEYSKQKLLLALLVKFEISFNKQINESVVNQEVGQYLKTSVDELVQKQYCGSLFDKKIEELISRIDSERLDNKLVLNDYSSRLWTAILEIIKRTTSFETAYSLIDILGEKNTSLKL
;
A
#
# COMPACT_ATOMS: atom_id res chain seq x y z
N MET A 1 12.73 -0.52 10.32
CA MET A 1 12.14 0.81 10.01
C MET A 1 11.74 1.46 11.34
N GLU A 2 11.72 2.79 11.45
CA GLU A 2 11.21 3.45 12.67
C GLU A 2 9.70 3.24 12.82
N TYR A 3 9.21 3.16 14.06
CA TYR A 3 7.80 2.84 14.36
C TYR A 3 6.78 3.81 13.73
N SER A 4 7.10 5.10 13.67
CA SER A 4 6.26 6.12 13.00
C SER A 4 6.09 5.82 11.51
N LYS A 5 7.18 5.42 10.83
CA LYS A 5 7.17 5.02 9.43
C LYS A 5 6.41 3.70 9.23
N GLN A 6 6.55 2.74 10.15
CA GLN A 6 5.78 1.48 10.11
C GLN A 6 4.27 1.74 10.20
N LYS A 7 3.83 2.64 11.09
CA LYS A 7 2.41 3.06 11.18
C LYS A 7 1.90 3.70 9.90
N LEU A 8 2.68 4.64 9.35
CA LEU A 8 2.35 5.31 8.09
C LEU A 8 2.21 4.30 6.95
N LEU A 9 3.16 3.37 6.85
CA LEU A 9 3.16 2.35 5.81
C LEU A 9 1.95 1.42 5.95
N LEU A 10 1.61 0.99 7.16
CA LEU A 10 0.41 0.18 7.41
C LEU A 10 -0.87 0.92 6.98
N ALA A 11 -0.98 2.22 7.27
CA ALA A 11 -2.12 3.01 6.86
C ALA A 11 -2.25 3.11 5.32
N LEU A 12 -1.14 3.26 4.61
CA LEU A 12 -1.12 3.28 3.15
C LEU A 12 -1.46 1.92 2.55
N LEU A 13 -0.97 0.83 3.15
CA LEU A 13 -1.29 -0.53 2.73
C LEU A 13 -2.78 -0.84 2.88
N VAL A 14 -3.41 -0.39 3.96
CA VAL A 14 -4.87 -0.49 4.12
C VAL A 14 -5.61 0.28 3.02
N LYS A 15 -5.18 1.52 2.71
CA LYS A 15 -5.78 2.29 1.61
C LYS A 15 -5.58 1.62 0.25
N PHE A 16 -4.37 1.10 0.01
CA PHE A 16 -4.03 0.39 -1.21
C PHE A 16 -4.86 -0.87 -1.38
N GLU A 17 -5.01 -1.66 -0.31
CA GLU A 17 -5.88 -2.84 -0.28
C GLU A 17 -7.32 -2.52 -0.67
N ILE A 18 -7.90 -1.53 -0.01
CA ILE A 18 -9.27 -1.10 -0.30
C ILE A 18 -9.41 -0.63 -1.75
N SER A 19 -8.46 0.16 -2.26
CA SER A 19 -8.48 0.65 -3.63
C SER A 19 -8.34 -0.48 -4.66
N PHE A 20 -7.36 -1.36 -4.44
CA PHE A 20 -7.05 -2.46 -5.33
C PHE A 20 -8.18 -3.50 -5.40
N ASN A 21 -8.88 -3.75 -4.30
CA ASN A 21 -10.04 -4.66 -4.30
C ASN A 21 -11.33 -4.01 -4.83
N LYS A 22 -11.37 -2.67 -4.96
CA LYS A 22 -12.52 -1.94 -5.54
C LYS A 22 -12.41 -1.68 -7.04
N GLN A 23 -11.22 -1.78 -7.65
CA GLN A 23 -11.10 -1.69 -9.11
C GLN A 23 -11.81 -2.87 -9.78
N ILE A 24 -12.35 -2.62 -10.97
CA ILE A 24 -12.95 -3.65 -11.83
C ILE A 24 -11.84 -4.62 -12.21
N ASN A 25 -11.87 -5.82 -11.62
CA ASN A 25 -10.85 -6.85 -11.75
C ASN A 25 -11.43 -8.09 -12.44
N GLU A 26 -11.32 -8.14 -13.76
CA GLU A 26 -11.76 -9.28 -14.57
C GLU A 26 -10.67 -10.37 -14.73
N SER A 27 -9.43 -10.03 -14.39
CA SER A 27 -8.29 -10.96 -14.45
C SER A 27 -8.22 -11.85 -13.21
N VAL A 28 -7.97 -13.15 -13.42
CA VAL A 28 -7.70 -14.13 -12.35
C VAL A 28 -6.51 -13.68 -11.48
N VAL A 29 -5.45 -13.14 -12.09
CA VAL A 29 -4.27 -12.62 -11.38
C VAL A 29 -4.66 -11.49 -10.42
N ASN A 30 -5.52 -10.57 -10.85
CA ASN A 30 -5.99 -9.48 -10.01
C ASN A 30 -6.82 -9.99 -8.82
N GLN A 31 -7.62 -11.04 -9.01
CA GLN A 31 -8.41 -11.64 -7.93
C GLN A 31 -7.53 -12.36 -6.90
N GLU A 32 -6.55 -13.16 -7.37
CA GLU A 32 -5.60 -13.86 -6.50
C GLU A 32 -4.73 -12.89 -5.70
N VAL A 33 -4.21 -11.86 -6.35
CA VAL A 33 -3.45 -10.80 -5.69
C VAL A 33 -4.34 -10.03 -4.72
N GLY A 34 -5.59 -9.75 -5.06
CA GLY A 34 -6.54 -9.06 -4.19
C GLY A 34 -6.81 -9.82 -2.90
N GLN A 35 -7.01 -11.14 -3.00
CA GLN A 35 -7.21 -12.00 -1.84
C GLN A 35 -5.93 -12.11 -1.00
N TYR A 36 -4.76 -12.23 -1.63
CA TYR A 36 -3.48 -12.24 -0.94
C TYR A 36 -3.24 -10.93 -0.17
N LEU A 37 -3.48 -9.80 -0.83
CA LEU A 37 -3.31 -8.47 -0.29
C LEU A 37 -4.21 -8.25 0.92
N LYS A 38 -5.50 -8.59 0.80
CA LYS A 38 -6.46 -8.53 1.89
C LYS A 38 -6.00 -9.34 3.10
N THR A 39 -5.63 -10.61 2.87
CA THR A 39 -5.18 -11.51 3.94
C THR A 39 -3.93 -10.97 4.63
N SER A 40 -2.95 -10.48 3.87
CA SER A 40 -1.67 -10.01 4.40
C SER A 40 -1.81 -8.69 5.16
N VAL A 41 -2.64 -7.77 4.66
CA VAL A 41 -2.92 -6.50 5.34
C VAL A 41 -3.74 -6.72 6.61
N ASP A 42 -4.76 -7.58 6.57
CA ASP A 42 -5.52 -7.96 7.77
C ASP A 42 -4.60 -8.58 8.83
N GLU A 43 -3.68 -9.46 8.43
CA GLU A 43 -2.70 -10.03 9.34
C GLU A 43 -1.81 -8.95 9.99
N LEU A 44 -1.28 -8.01 9.20
CA LEU A 44 -0.45 -6.91 9.68
C LEU A 44 -1.20 -6.02 10.69
N VAL A 45 -2.48 -5.72 10.42
CA VAL A 45 -3.35 -4.93 11.30
C VAL A 45 -3.63 -5.67 12.60
N GLN A 46 -4.01 -6.95 12.52
CA GLN A 46 -4.41 -7.73 13.70
C GLN A 46 -3.24 -8.08 14.61
N LYS A 47 -2.12 -8.51 14.03
CA LYS A 47 -0.95 -8.95 14.81
C LYS A 47 -0.06 -7.82 15.26
N GLN A 48 -0.27 -6.60 14.75
CA GLN A 48 0.46 -5.40 15.12
C GLN A 48 1.99 -5.62 15.12
N TYR A 49 2.50 -6.29 14.08
CA TYR A 49 3.92 -6.54 13.95
C TYR A 49 4.72 -5.24 14.09
N CYS A 50 5.86 -5.29 14.77
CA CYS A 50 6.74 -4.14 15.01
C CYS A 50 8.19 -4.50 14.69
N GLY A 51 9.01 -3.48 14.41
CA GLY A 51 10.45 -3.67 14.23
C GLY A 51 10.77 -4.57 13.02
N SER A 52 11.78 -5.42 13.15
CA SER A 52 12.28 -6.27 12.05
C SER A 52 11.24 -7.27 11.53
N LEU A 53 10.31 -7.73 12.39
CA LEU A 53 9.27 -8.66 11.97
C LEU A 53 8.26 -7.99 11.03
N PHE A 54 7.91 -6.73 11.31
CA PHE A 54 7.10 -5.93 10.40
C PHE A 54 7.83 -5.73 9.08
N ASP A 55 9.09 -5.30 9.13
CA ASP A 55 9.89 -5.03 7.92
C ASP A 55 9.95 -6.27 7.02
N LYS A 56 10.19 -7.46 7.58
CA LYS A 56 10.21 -8.72 6.83
C LYS A 56 8.87 -9.03 6.15
N LYS A 57 7.75 -8.80 6.85
CA LYS A 57 6.42 -9.04 6.27
C LYS A 57 6.09 -8.09 5.13
N ILE A 58 6.56 -6.85 5.24
CA ILE A 58 6.45 -5.87 4.16
C ILE A 58 7.29 -6.27 2.95
N GLU A 59 8.54 -6.71 3.17
CA GLU A 59 9.41 -7.18 2.08
C GLU A 59 8.81 -8.38 1.35
N GLU A 60 8.26 -9.36 2.08
CA GLU A 60 7.53 -10.50 1.52
C GLU A 60 6.35 -10.04 0.65
N LEU A 61 5.53 -9.10 1.14
CA LEU A 61 4.37 -8.56 0.44
C LEU A 61 4.76 -7.85 -0.87
N ILE A 62 5.81 -7.03 -0.82
CA ILE A 62 6.26 -6.25 -1.98
C ILE A 62 6.88 -7.13 -3.03
N SER A 63 7.76 -8.05 -2.63
CA SER A 63 8.40 -8.96 -3.56
C SER A 63 7.35 -9.74 -4.37
N ARG A 64 6.25 -10.15 -3.72
CA ARG A 64 5.17 -10.83 -4.41
C ARG A 64 4.43 -9.90 -5.38
N ILE A 65 3.97 -8.74 -4.91
CA ILE A 65 3.19 -7.83 -5.76
C ILE A 65 4.01 -7.33 -6.95
N ASP A 66 5.28 -6.98 -6.75
CA ASP A 66 6.14 -6.53 -7.84
C ASP A 66 6.42 -7.64 -8.86
N SER A 67 6.59 -8.90 -8.42
CA SER A 67 6.69 -10.04 -9.35
C SER A 67 5.39 -10.21 -10.16
N GLU A 68 4.22 -10.13 -9.53
CA GLU A 68 2.94 -10.24 -10.24
C GLU A 68 2.73 -9.10 -11.25
N ARG A 69 3.24 -7.90 -10.95
CA ARG A 69 3.24 -6.74 -11.87
C ARG A 69 4.14 -6.95 -13.07
N LEU A 70 5.34 -7.49 -12.85
CA LEU A 70 6.34 -7.67 -13.91
C LEU A 70 6.05 -8.90 -14.78
N ASP A 71 5.67 -10.00 -14.14
CA ASP A 71 5.64 -11.33 -14.76
C ASP A 71 4.22 -11.72 -15.22
N ASN A 72 3.20 -11.34 -14.45
CA ASN A 72 1.82 -11.81 -14.62
C ASN A 72 0.83 -10.71 -15.01
N LYS A 73 1.32 -9.55 -15.45
CA LYS A 73 0.53 -8.42 -15.96
C LYS A 73 -0.52 -7.89 -14.96
N LEU A 74 -0.20 -7.89 -13.66
CA LEU A 74 -1.06 -7.24 -12.67
C LEU A 74 -1.26 -5.76 -13.03
N VAL A 75 -2.52 -5.36 -13.26
CA VAL A 75 -2.87 -3.98 -13.58
C VAL A 75 -3.37 -3.27 -12.32
N LEU A 76 -2.77 -2.11 -12.03
CA LEU A 76 -3.24 -1.16 -11.01
C LEU A 76 -3.95 -0.01 -11.71
N ASN A 77 -5.09 0.44 -11.17
CA ASN A 77 -5.65 1.73 -11.57
C ASN A 77 -4.74 2.90 -11.14
N ASP A 78 -5.03 4.11 -11.61
CA ASP A 78 -4.20 5.29 -11.33
C ASP A 78 -3.99 5.53 -9.82
N TYR A 79 -5.07 5.48 -9.04
CA TYR A 79 -5.02 5.73 -7.60
C TYR A 79 -4.23 4.65 -6.84
N SER A 80 -4.49 3.37 -7.11
CA SER A 80 -3.73 2.23 -6.58
C SER A 80 -2.26 2.31 -6.98
N SER A 81 -1.95 2.76 -8.19
CA SER A 81 -0.58 2.95 -8.68
C SER A 81 0.14 4.05 -7.89
N ARG A 82 -0.51 5.21 -7.66
CA ARG A 82 0.02 6.30 -6.82
C ARG A 82 0.29 5.85 -5.39
N LEU A 83 -0.64 5.10 -4.79
CA LEU A 83 -0.47 4.50 -3.46
C LEU A 83 0.72 3.55 -3.41
N TRP A 84 0.87 2.67 -4.42
CA TRP A 84 1.98 1.74 -4.49
C TRP A 84 3.33 2.44 -4.61
N THR A 85 3.42 3.48 -5.44
CA THR A 85 4.64 4.29 -5.56
C THR A 85 5.02 4.92 -4.22
N ALA A 86 4.06 5.52 -3.50
CA ALA A 86 4.31 6.09 -2.18
C ALA A 86 4.78 5.05 -1.15
N ILE A 87 4.20 3.83 -1.18
CA ILE A 87 4.64 2.69 -0.35
C ILE A 87 6.11 2.36 -0.63
N LEU A 88 6.49 2.22 -1.90
CA LEU A 88 7.86 1.91 -2.30
C LEU A 88 8.86 3.01 -1.89
N GLU A 89 8.47 4.28 -1.99
CA GLU A 89 9.32 5.42 -1.61
C GLU A 89 9.58 5.47 -0.10
N ILE A 90 8.56 5.22 0.74
CA ILE A 90 8.72 5.15 2.20
C ILE A 90 9.73 4.08 2.59
N ILE A 91 9.69 2.93 1.90
CA ILE A 91 10.54 1.78 2.19
C ILE A 91 11.97 2.02 1.75
N LYS A 92 12.18 2.62 0.58
CA LYS A 92 13.51 2.98 0.05
C LYS A 92 14.22 4.09 0.83
N ARG A 93 13.62 4.60 1.91
CA ARG A 93 14.13 5.67 2.80
C ARG A 93 14.24 7.05 2.15
N THR A 94 13.68 7.25 0.95
CA THR A 94 13.63 8.56 0.29
C THR A 94 12.32 9.26 0.66
N THR A 95 12.17 9.72 1.90
CA THR A 95 11.15 10.72 2.21
C THR A 95 11.64 12.07 1.70
N SER A 96 11.46 12.33 0.40
CA SER A 96 11.66 13.65 -0.20
C SER A 96 10.47 14.55 0.17
N PHE A 97 10.61 15.87 -0.01
CA PHE A 97 9.50 16.82 0.18
C PHE A 97 8.31 16.50 -0.73
N GLU A 98 8.55 16.05 -1.97
CA GLU A 98 7.51 15.67 -2.93
C GLU A 98 6.72 14.43 -2.47
N THR A 99 7.41 13.44 -1.89
CA THR A 99 6.78 12.29 -1.26
C THR A 99 5.91 12.73 -0.08
N ALA A 100 6.37 13.69 0.73
CA ALA A 100 5.58 14.20 1.85
C ALA A 100 4.28 14.89 1.38
N TYR A 101 4.31 15.70 0.33
CA TYR A 101 3.10 16.29 -0.25
C TYR A 101 2.15 15.26 -0.85
N SER A 102 2.69 14.27 -1.58
CA SER A 102 1.89 13.17 -2.13
C SER A 102 1.21 12.36 -1.01
N LEU A 103 1.91 12.13 0.10
CA LEU A 103 1.35 11.48 1.29
C LEU A 103 0.29 12.33 1.97
N ILE A 104 0.47 13.65 2.07
CA ILE A 104 -0.54 14.57 2.61
C ILE A 104 -1.79 14.59 1.73
N ASP A 105 -1.65 14.63 0.40
CA ASP A 105 -2.76 14.56 -0.54
C ASP A 105 -3.51 13.21 -0.40
N ILE A 106 -2.77 12.10 -0.40
CA ILE A 106 -3.31 10.75 -0.23
C ILE A 106 -4.01 10.58 1.12
N LEU A 107 -3.49 11.13 2.22
CA LEU A 107 -4.02 10.96 3.57
C LEU A 107 -5.06 12.03 3.95
N GLY A 108 -5.03 13.19 3.28
CA GLY A 108 -5.79 14.41 3.58
C GLY A 108 -7.26 14.39 3.20
N GLU A 109 -7.74 13.37 2.46
CA GLU A 109 -9.15 13.21 2.08
C GLU A 109 -10.17 13.15 3.24
N LYS A 110 -9.72 13.14 4.50
CA LYS A 110 -10.62 13.28 5.66
C LYS A 110 -10.98 14.73 6.04
N ASN A 111 -10.39 15.75 5.40
CA ASN A 111 -10.65 17.16 5.72
C ASN A 111 -11.18 18.01 4.56
N THR A 112 -11.60 17.42 3.45
CA THR A 112 -12.39 18.11 2.42
C THR A 112 -13.90 17.93 2.65
N SER A 113 -14.34 18.19 3.89
CA SER A 113 -15.60 18.92 4.04
C SER A 113 -15.31 20.37 3.67
N LEU A 114 -15.30 20.66 2.36
CA LEU A 114 -15.49 22.01 1.87
C LEU A 114 -16.91 22.43 2.26
N LYS A 115 -17.04 22.99 3.47
CA LYS A 115 -18.16 23.84 3.83
C LYS A 115 -17.85 25.24 3.30
N LEU A 116 -18.73 25.64 2.39
CA LEU A 116 -19.08 27.00 1.92
C LEU A 116 -18.03 27.72 1.06
#